data_AF-A0A8J9WN20-F1
#
_entry.id   AF-A0A8J9WN20-F1
#
_cell.length_a   1.000
_cell.length_b   1.000
_cell.length_c   1.000
_cell.angle_alpha   90.00
_cell.angle_beta   90.00
_cell.angle_gamma   90.00
#
_symmetry.space_group_name_H-M   'P 1'
#
loop_
_entity.id
_entity.type
_entity.pdbx_description
1 polymer ?
#
loop_
_entity_poly.entity_id
_entity_poly.type
_entity_poly.pdbx_seq_one_letter_code
_entity_poly.pdbx_strand_id
1 'polypeptide(L)'
;MSSTISAERAPSSRGVPGKFLLEGSVFKAALQASCWCHAHIELTALLHRNTSRSLHSPQKFHNLLHIGHFAIHIGLILQLNEILQEQRHLRNRHTAKMTSLGLGTVLQRPSTSNSIPTHSGPLRTPRRFTCRVQPCAALVTDTPRPKSVGTSNGNGKVGQNGPTIIDGQVLHSISAQQLDLLHSMDKYMESTVLPILKDVNACWQPTDFLPDSSSPDFVDQVVELRKRTDNLPDDYWVVLVGDMITEEALPTYMAMLNTLDGVRDETGAAPTPWGRWTRQWTAEENRHGDLMNKYCYLSGRVNMKAVEKTIQNLIGSGMDPKTENNPYYGFIYTSFQERATKVSHGNTAAHASEYGDKQLGRICAAIAGDEARHEKAYIKITDEIFRLDPSGAMIAFSDMMRKQIVMPAHLMSDNEHDTKNGRNLFKDFSAVAQATGTYTGKDYVDIMEFLMKHWKIAELTGLTAEAQKAQEDVQSLLVKFKRLTDRQERIMKSKPVVQTQFSWIFNREVPVIRA
;
A
#
# COMPACT_ATOMS: atom_id res chain seq x y z
N MET A 1 -4.69 74.84 10.90
CA MET A 1 -3.71 74.52 9.84
C MET A 1 -3.93 73.06 9.49
N SER A 2 -4.77 72.60 8.56
CA SER A 2 -5.07 72.99 7.16
C SER A 2 -3.85 73.21 6.28
N SER A 3 -3.48 72.20 5.49
CA SER A 3 -3.38 72.25 4.02
C SER A 3 -2.95 70.87 3.44
N THR A 4 -3.74 70.18 2.62
CA THR A 4 -3.99 70.25 1.14
C THR A 4 -2.88 69.74 0.20
N ILE A 5 -3.16 68.55 -0.39
CA ILE A 5 -3.10 68.15 -1.82
C ILE A 5 -1.78 68.26 -2.61
N SER A 6 -1.36 67.13 -3.20
CA SER A 6 -1.16 67.02 -4.67
C SER A 6 -1.23 65.57 -5.14
N ALA A 7 -2.13 65.34 -6.09
CA ALA A 7 -2.34 64.09 -6.81
C ALA A 7 -1.81 64.26 -8.24
N GLU A 8 -1.05 63.28 -8.73
CA GLU A 8 -0.71 63.13 -10.15
C GLU A 8 -1.35 61.84 -10.72
N ARG A 9 -2.07 62.03 -11.83
CA ARG A 9 -2.62 61.02 -12.80
C ARG A 9 -1.54 60.79 -13.89
N ALA A 10 -1.44 59.74 -14.71
CA ALA A 10 -2.18 58.53 -15.15
C ALA A 10 -1.14 57.60 -15.90
N PRO A 11 -1.42 56.43 -16.57
CA PRO A 11 -2.61 56.14 -17.38
C PRO A 11 -3.22 54.72 -17.28
N SER A 12 -4.39 54.63 -17.91
CA SER A 12 -5.34 53.53 -17.99
C SER A 12 -4.85 52.31 -18.77
N SER A 13 -5.08 51.11 -18.22
CA SER A 13 -5.22 49.88 -19.00
C SER A 13 -6.52 49.16 -18.61
N ARG A 14 -7.39 48.93 -19.59
CA ARG A 14 -8.68 48.24 -19.48
C ARG A 14 -8.44 46.80 -18.97
N GLY A 15 -8.93 46.50 -17.78
CA GLY A 15 -8.91 45.17 -17.15
C GLY A 15 -10.29 44.49 -17.20
N VAL A 16 -10.28 43.21 -17.57
CA VAL A 16 -11.41 42.30 -17.79
C VAL A 16 -12.26 42.07 -16.51
N PRO A 17 -13.62 42.15 -16.56
CA PRO A 17 -14.47 41.84 -15.42
C PRO A 17 -14.84 40.35 -15.42
N GLY A 18 -14.23 39.56 -14.54
CA GLY A 18 -14.57 38.12 -14.45
C GLY A 18 -14.14 37.35 -13.21
N LYS A 19 -13.18 37.84 -12.41
CA LYS A 19 -12.68 37.09 -11.24
C LYS A 19 -13.30 37.46 -9.89
N PHE A 20 -13.93 38.63 -9.74
CA PHE A 20 -14.42 39.10 -8.43
C PHE A 20 -15.82 38.60 -8.01
N LEU A 21 -16.58 37.93 -8.88
CA LEU A 21 -17.96 37.50 -8.55
C LEU A 21 -18.04 36.09 -7.96
N LEU A 22 -17.04 35.23 -8.19
CA LEU A 22 -17.02 33.85 -7.67
C LEU A 22 -16.50 33.75 -6.23
N GLU A 23 -15.60 34.64 -5.82
CA GLU A 23 -15.09 34.66 -4.43
C GLU A 23 -16.15 35.20 -3.45
N GLY A 24 -17.02 36.12 -3.88
CA GLY A 24 -18.04 36.72 -3.03
C GLY A 24 -19.17 35.77 -2.59
N SER A 25 -19.55 34.79 -3.42
CA SER A 25 -20.62 33.84 -3.10
C SER A 25 -20.15 32.74 -2.15
N VAL A 26 -18.94 32.22 -2.36
CA VAL A 26 -18.31 31.24 -1.46
C VAL A 26 -18.02 31.85 -0.10
N PHE A 27 -17.58 33.12 -0.06
CA PHE A 27 -17.35 33.84 1.18
C PHE A 27 -18.65 34.12 1.96
N LYS A 28 -19.75 34.46 1.27
CA LYS A 28 -21.08 34.61 1.89
C LYS A 28 -21.60 33.29 2.48
N ALA A 29 -21.41 32.18 1.77
CA ALA A 29 -21.82 30.85 2.24
C ALA A 29 -21.02 30.41 3.48
N ALA A 30 -19.72 30.69 3.52
CA ALA A 30 -18.86 30.41 4.69
C ALA A 30 -19.26 31.26 5.91
N LEU A 31 -19.56 32.55 5.72
CA LEU A 31 -20.04 33.43 6.78
C LEU A 31 -21.41 32.99 7.33
N GLN A 32 -22.33 32.58 6.46
CA GLN A 32 -23.63 32.06 6.90
C GLN A 32 -23.47 30.74 7.67
N ALA A 33 -22.63 29.81 7.21
CA ALA A 33 -22.36 28.56 7.92
C ALA A 33 -21.75 28.82 9.32
N SER A 34 -20.85 29.80 9.44
CA SER A 34 -20.27 30.21 10.72
C SER A 34 -21.31 30.79 11.68
N CYS A 35 -22.25 31.61 11.19
CA CYS A 35 -23.33 32.15 12.02
C CYS A 35 -24.29 31.05 12.51
N TRP A 36 -24.56 30.03 11.71
CA TRP A 36 -25.39 28.88 12.11
C TRP A 36 -24.69 27.97 13.13
N CYS A 37 -23.38 27.76 13.01
CA CYS A 37 -22.61 27.06 14.06
C CYS A 37 -22.60 27.80 15.39
N HIS A 38 -22.49 29.13 15.38
CA HIS A 38 -22.58 29.93 16.60
C HIS A 38 -23.98 29.90 17.22
N ALA A 39 -25.03 30.03 16.40
CA ALA A 39 -26.42 29.91 16.86
C ALA A 39 -26.72 28.51 17.43
N HIS A 40 -26.11 27.45 16.87
CA HIS A 40 -26.21 26.08 17.39
C HIS A 40 -25.58 25.97 18.79
N ILE A 41 -24.37 26.49 18.99
CA ILE A 41 -23.70 26.45 20.31
C ILE A 41 -24.52 27.20 21.35
N GLU A 42 -25.05 28.38 21.01
CA GLU A 42 -25.89 29.15 21.94
C GLU A 42 -27.23 28.48 22.22
N LEU A 43 -27.91 27.92 21.21
CA LEU A 43 -29.20 27.24 21.41
C LEU A 43 -29.04 25.95 22.21
N THR A 44 -27.99 25.17 21.97
CA THR A 44 -27.64 23.99 22.78
C THR A 44 -27.33 24.39 24.22
N ALA A 45 -26.58 25.48 24.43
CA ALA A 45 -26.29 26.01 25.76
C ALA A 45 -27.56 26.55 26.47
N LEU A 46 -28.49 27.17 25.74
CA LEU A 46 -29.75 27.69 26.27
C LEU A 46 -30.71 26.55 26.66
N LEU A 47 -30.77 25.51 25.83
CA LEU A 47 -31.53 24.28 26.10
C LEU A 47 -30.97 23.53 27.31
N HIS A 48 -29.64 23.50 27.47
CA HIS A 48 -28.99 22.93 28.66
C HIS A 48 -29.28 23.74 29.93
N ARG A 49 -29.25 25.09 29.85
CA ARG A 49 -29.48 25.98 31.01
C ARG A 49 -30.95 26.03 31.45
N ASN A 50 -31.92 25.92 30.54
CA ASN A 50 -33.35 26.00 30.88
C ASN A 50 -33.96 24.66 31.33
N THR A 51 -33.34 23.52 31.00
CA THR A 51 -33.87 22.19 31.38
C THR A 51 -33.37 21.69 32.73
N SER A 52 -32.36 22.32 33.33
CA SER A 52 -31.94 22.02 34.71
C SER A 52 -32.93 22.51 35.77
N ARG A 53 -34.06 23.14 35.37
CA ARG A 53 -35.08 23.68 36.30
C ARG A 53 -36.51 23.18 36.12
N SER A 54 -36.83 22.37 35.13
CA SER A 54 -38.19 21.81 35.00
C SER A 54 -38.21 20.76 33.89
N LEU A 55 -38.25 19.46 34.26
CA LEU A 55 -38.88 18.36 33.50
C LEU A 55 -38.65 17.03 34.26
N HIS A 56 -39.73 16.41 34.76
CA HIS A 56 -39.72 15.17 35.54
C HIS A 56 -39.76 13.87 34.67
N SER A 57 -39.18 13.87 33.46
CA SER A 57 -39.17 12.65 32.64
C SER A 57 -38.05 12.63 31.59
N PRO A 58 -37.07 11.71 31.71
CA PRO A 58 -35.97 11.52 30.74
C PRO A 58 -36.45 11.18 29.33
N GLN A 59 -37.61 10.53 29.18
CA GLN A 59 -38.15 10.10 27.89
C GLN A 59 -38.58 11.29 27.00
N LYS A 60 -39.14 12.36 27.61
CA LYS A 60 -39.56 13.55 26.86
C LYS A 60 -38.36 14.37 26.36
N PHE A 61 -37.26 14.36 27.10
CA PHE A 61 -36.01 15.03 26.72
C PHE A 61 -35.37 14.37 25.48
N HIS A 62 -35.32 13.04 25.45
CA HIS A 62 -34.78 12.29 24.32
C HIS A 62 -35.59 12.53 23.03
N ASN A 63 -36.92 12.60 23.14
CA ASN A 63 -37.79 12.86 21.99
C ASN A 63 -37.65 14.29 21.44
N LEU A 64 -37.50 15.30 22.31
CA LEU A 64 -37.28 16.69 21.89
C LEU A 64 -35.91 16.90 21.21
N LEU A 65 -34.87 16.23 21.70
CA LEU A 65 -33.55 16.22 21.05
C LEU A 65 -33.57 15.56 19.68
N HIS A 66 -34.28 14.44 19.54
CA HIS A 66 -34.44 13.78 18.24
C HIS A 66 -35.20 14.63 17.23
N ILE A 67 -36.28 15.31 17.64
CA ILE A 67 -37.03 16.21 16.75
C ILE A 67 -36.16 17.40 16.33
N GLY A 68 -35.37 17.96 17.25
CA GLY A 68 -34.41 19.04 16.95
C GLY A 68 -33.35 18.62 15.94
N HIS A 69 -32.70 17.47 16.13
CA HIS A 69 -31.72 16.94 15.17
C HIS A 69 -32.33 16.64 13.80
N PHE A 70 -33.57 16.14 13.76
CA PHE A 70 -34.26 15.84 12.51
C PHE A 70 -34.61 17.11 11.71
N ALA A 71 -35.07 18.17 12.39
CA ALA A 71 -35.35 19.46 11.74
C ALA A 71 -34.06 20.12 11.19
N ILE A 72 -32.93 19.98 11.90
CA ILE A 72 -31.62 20.47 11.46
C ILE A 72 -31.12 19.72 10.22
N HIS A 73 -31.25 18.39 10.19
CA HIS A 73 -30.89 17.58 9.02
C HIS A 73 -31.70 17.97 7.78
N ILE A 74 -33.01 18.21 7.94
CA ILE A 74 -33.86 18.67 6.84
C ILE A 74 -33.43 20.06 6.35
N GLY A 75 -33.12 20.99 7.26
CA GLY A 75 -32.63 22.33 6.91
C GLY A 75 -31.31 22.29 6.11
N LEU A 76 -30.34 21.47 6.55
CA LEU A 76 -29.07 21.26 5.84
C LEU A 76 -29.27 20.66 4.45
N ILE A 77 -30.18 19.69 4.30
CA ILE A 77 -30.48 19.07 3.00
C ILE A 77 -31.12 20.09 2.04
N LEU A 78 -32.06 20.92 2.52
CA LEU A 78 -32.69 21.95 1.70
C LEU A 78 -31.68 23.01 1.24
N GLN A 79 -30.78 23.43 2.13
CA GLN A 79 -29.76 24.44 1.83
C GLN A 79 -28.66 23.90 0.89
N LEU A 80 -28.25 22.63 1.04
CA LEU A 80 -27.37 21.96 0.07
C LEU A 80 -28.02 21.86 -1.31
N ASN A 81 -29.33 21.58 -1.36
CA ASN A 81 -30.06 21.50 -2.62
C ASN A 81 -30.14 22.88 -3.31
N GLU A 82 -30.33 23.96 -2.55
CA GLU A 82 -30.34 25.33 -3.07
C GLU A 82 -28.97 25.75 -3.63
N ILE A 83 -27.88 25.43 -2.92
CA ILE A 83 -26.50 25.64 -3.40
C ILE A 83 -26.24 24.83 -4.69
N LEU A 84 -26.68 23.57 -4.75
CA LEU A 84 -26.51 22.74 -5.94
C LEU A 84 -27.32 23.24 -7.14
N GLN A 85 -28.51 23.84 -6.92
CA GLN A 85 -29.29 24.48 -7.97
C GLN A 85 -28.61 25.76 -8.48
N GLU A 86 -28.03 26.56 -7.58
CA GLU A 86 -27.30 27.78 -7.95
C GLU A 86 -26.03 27.44 -8.75
N GLN A 87 -25.29 26.39 -8.37
CA GLN A 87 -24.15 25.87 -9.13
C GLN A 87 -24.55 25.32 -10.51
N ARG A 88 -25.71 24.67 -10.62
CA ARG A 88 -26.28 24.24 -11.91
C ARG A 88 -26.62 25.43 -12.81
N HIS A 89 -27.22 26.47 -12.26
CA HIS A 89 -27.54 27.69 -13.02
C HIS A 89 -26.28 28.45 -13.47
N LEU A 90 -25.26 28.55 -12.62
CA LEU A 90 -23.98 29.18 -12.97
C LEU A 90 -23.25 28.40 -14.06
N ARG A 91 -23.22 27.06 -13.96
CA ARG A 91 -22.66 26.19 -15.01
C ARG A 91 -23.39 26.37 -16.32
N ASN A 92 -24.72 26.36 -16.33
CA ASN A 92 -25.53 26.53 -17.55
C ASN A 92 -25.35 27.92 -18.19
N ARG A 93 -25.18 28.99 -17.39
CA ARG A 93 -24.83 30.32 -17.90
C ARG A 93 -23.42 30.36 -18.50
N HIS A 94 -22.47 29.63 -17.92
CA HIS A 94 -21.11 29.53 -18.44
C HIS A 94 -21.05 28.77 -19.77
N THR A 95 -21.82 27.69 -19.91
CA THR A 95 -21.96 26.94 -21.16
C THR A 95 -22.64 27.79 -22.24
N ALA A 96 -23.74 28.49 -21.92
CA ALA A 96 -24.42 29.36 -22.88
C ALA A 96 -23.53 30.53 -23.36
N LYS A 97 -22.67 31.07 -22.50
CA LYS A 97 -21.73 32.14 -22.83
C LYS A 97 -20.54 31.66 -23.68
N MET A 98 -20.12 30.40 -23.53
CA MET A 98 -19.12 29.79 -24.43
C MET A 98 -19.70 29.50 -25.82
N THR A 99 -20.97 29.08 -25.90
CA THR A 99 -21.66 28.85 -27.18
C THR A 99 -21.91 30.16 -27.95
N SER A 100 -22.20 31.28 -27.26
CA SER A 100 -22.38 32.59 -27.91
C SER A 100 -21.07 33.26 -28.35
N LEU A 101 -19.92 32.80 -27.87
CA LEU A 101 -18.59 33.34 -28.20
C LEU A 101 -17.85 32.51 -29.26
N GLY A 102 -18.49 31.50 -29.87
CA GLY A 102 -17.92 30.71 -30.97
C GLY A 102 -16.73 29.81 -30.58
N LEU A 103 -16.42 29.67 -29.29
CA LEU A 103 -15.33 28.84 -28.77
C LEU A 103 -15.90 27.49 -28.31
N GLY A 104 -16.29 26.66 -29.27
CA GLY A 104 -16.69 25.27 -29.03
C GLY A 104 -15.94 24.33 -29.95
N THR A 105 -14.88 23.67 -29.45
CA THR A 105 -14.20 22.60 -30.18
C THR A 105 -14.93 21.28 -29.95
N VAL A 106 -15.18 20.59 -31.06
CA VAL A 106 -15.94 19.35 -31.24
C VAL A 106 -15.31 18.18 -30.48
N LEU A 107 -16.10 17.48 -29.67
CA LEU A 107 -15.96 16.03 -29.43
C LEU A 107 -17.37 15.41 -29.33
N GLN A 108 -17.85 14.90 -30.46
CA GLN A 108 -19.04 14.05 -30.55
C GLN A 108 -18.82 12.73 -29.80
N ARG A 109 -19.75 12.37 -28.92
CA ARG A 109 -19.95 10.98 -28.47
C ARG A 109 -20.89 10.27 -29.46
N PRO A 110 -20.67 8.99 -29.81
CA PRO A 110 -21.63 8.24 -30.61
C PRO A 110 -22.82 7.82 -29.75
N SER A 111 -24.02 8.11 -30.27
CA SER A 111 -25.31 7.59 -29.82
C SER A 111 -25.58 6.22 -30.44
N THR A 112 -25.88 5.21 -29.63
CA THR A 112 -26.49 3.96 -30.10
C THR A 112 -28.00 4.11 -30.14
N SER A 113 -28.59 4.12 -31.34
CA SER A 113 -30.03 3.94 -31.56
C SER A 113 -30.26 2.69 -32.42
N ASN A 114 -31.16 1.85 -31.95
CA ASN A 114 -31.67 0.63 -32.59
C ASN A 114 -32.05 0.84 -34.07
N SER A 115 -31.66 -0.10 -34.92
CA SER A 115 -32.45 -0.52 -36.09
C SER A 115 -31.96 -1.87 -36.60
N ILE A 116 -32.89 -2.81 -36.72
CA ILE A 116 -32.75 -4.12 -37.38
C ILE A 116 -32.94 -3.89 -38.89
N PRO A 117 -32.16 -4.55 -39.75
CA PRO A 117 -32.81 -5.32 -40.81
C PRO A 117 -32.16 -6.69 -41.10
N THR A 118 -33.01 -7.56 -41.61
CA THR A 118 -32.89 -8.95 -42.04
C THR A 118 -32.07 -9.16 -43.33
N HIS A 119 -31.29 -10.25 -43.44
CA HIS A 119 -31.37 -11.24 -44.55
C HIS A 119 -30.32 -12.39 -44.50
N SER A 120 -30.83 -13.62 -44.38
CA SER A 120 -30.47 -14.92 -45.01
C SER A 120 -29.08 -15.27 -45.59
N GLY A 121 -28.39 -16.24 -44.93
CA GLY A 121 -27.80 -17.51 -45.48
C GLY A 121 -26.39 -17.51 -46.13
N PRO A 122 -25.70 -18.68 -46.33
CA PRO A 122 -25.77 -19.98 -45.64
C PRO A 122 -24.41 -20.51 -45.10
N LEU A 123 -24.47 -21.61 -44.34
CA LEU A 123 -23.38 -22.32 -43.63
C LEU A 123 -22.24 -22.89 -44.51
N ARG A 124 -21.00 -22.90 -43.95
CA ARG A 124 -19.94 -23.88 -44.27
C ARG A 124 -19.10 -24.27 -43.02
N THR A 125 -18.67 -25.54 -43.04
CA THR A 125 -18.07 -26.43 -42.03
C THR A 125 -16.65 -26.09 -41.50
N PRO A 126 -16.19 -26.66 -40.36
CA PRO A 126 -14.91 -26.31 -39.74
C PRO A 126 -13.72 -27.16 -40.26
N ARG A 127 -12.51 -26.57 -40.33
CA ARG A 127 -11.25 -27.31 -40.53
C ARG A 127 -10.24 -27.02 -39.40
N ARG A 128 -9.93 -28.11 -38.70
CA ARG A 128 -8.70 -28.56 -38.01
C ARG A 128 -7.67 -27.53 -37.51
N PHE A 129 -7.45 -27.64 -36.21
CA PHE A 129 -6.26 -27.27 -35.43
C PHE A 129 -4.93 -27.66 -36.09
N THR A 130 -3.99 -26.72 -36.11
CA THR A 130 -2.55 -27.02 -36.06
C THR A 130 -1.93 -26.20 -34.94
N CYS A 131 -1.33 -26.90 -33.98
CA CYS A 131 -0.65 -26.33 -32.82
C CYS A 131 0.76 -25.92 -33.24
N ARG A 132 1.10 -24.64 -33.09
CA ARG A 132 2.47 -24.12 -33.26
C ARG A 132 2.88 -23.50 -31.94
N VAL A 133 3.85 -24.13 -31.29
CA VAL A 133 4.40 -23.73 -29.98
C VAL A 133 5.39 -22.59 -30.18
N GLN A 134 5.22 -21.49 -29.44
CA GLN A 134 6.19 -20.38 -29.29
C GLN A 134 6.50 -20.17 -27.79
N PRO A 135 7.70 -19.68 -27.43
CA PRO A 135 8.31 -19.89 -26.11
C PRO A 135 7.84 -18.91 -25.02
N CYS A 136 7.75 -19.42 -23.79
CA CYS A 136 7.34 -18.76 -22.56
C CYS A 136 8.25 -17.60 -22.11
N ALA A 137 7.67 -16.41 -22.03
CA ALA A 137 8.04 -15.35 -21.09
C ALA A 137 6.85 -15.17 -20.14
N ALA A 138 6.78 -15.97 -19.08
CA ALA A 138 5.69 -15.91 -18.09
C ALA A 138 6.12 -16.58 -16.77
N LEU A 139 6.80 -15.80 -15.94
CA LEU A 139 6.66 -15.85 -14.49
C LEU A 139 6.27 -14.41 -14.12
N VAL A 140 5.19 -14.25 -13.37
CA VAL A 140 4.40 -13.01 -13.15
C VAL A 140 3.27 -12.83 -14.19
N THR A 141 2.05 -13.07 -13.72
CA THR A 141 0.79 -13.25 -14.45
C THR A 141 0.14 -11.97 -14.98
N ASP A 142 -0.45 -12.07 -16.17
CA ASP A 142 -1.46 -11.14 -16.72
C ASP A 142 -2.77 -11.24 -15.93
N THR A 143 -3.32 -10.11 -15.48
CA THR A 143 -4.72 -9.99 -15.02
C THR A 143 -5.46 -8.96 -15.88
N PRO A 144 -6.67 -9.25 -16.41
CA PRO A 144 -7.43 -8.27 -17.18
C PRO A 144 -8.13 -7.26 -16.27
N ARG A 145 -8.06 -5.99 -16.67
CA ARG A 145 -8.71 -4.82 -16.04
C ARG A 145 -10.24 -5.00 -15.94
N PRO A 146 -10.89 -4.72 -14.78
CA PRO A 146 -12.34 -4.89 -14.64
C PRO A 146 -13.11 -3.72 -15.26
N LYS A 147 -14.28 -4.04 -15.85
CA LYS A 147 -15.29 -3.09 -16.32
C LYS A 147 -16.29 -2.81 -15.19
N SER A 148 -16.69 -1.56 -15.04
CA SER A 148 -17.63 -1.06 -14.03
C SER A 148 -19.03 -1.67 -14.12
N VAL A 149 -19.60 -2.16 -13.01
CA VAL A 149 -21.06 -2.30 -12.83
C VAL A 149 -21.48 -2.20 -11.36
N GLY A 150 -22.49 -1.36 -11.08
CA GLY A 150 -23.66 -1.67 -10.26
C GLY A 150 -23.53 -1.73 -8.73
N THR A 151 -24.08 -0.72 -8.06
CA THR A 151 -24.37 -0.71 -6.62
C THR A 151 -25.38 -1.78 -6.21
N SER A 152 -25.04 -2.63 -5.25
CA SER A 152 -26.02 -3.40 -4.46
C SER A 152 -25.77 -3.20 -2.96
N ASN A 153 -26.78 -2.64 -2.29
CA ASN A 153 -26.89 -2.61 -0.83
C ASN A 153 -26.92 -4.03 -0.25
N GLY A 154 -26.15 -4.27 0.81
CA GLY A 154 -26.20 -5.53 1.55
C GLY A 154 -25.72 -5.37 2.98
N ASN A 155 -26.66 -5.15 3.89
CA ASN A 155 -26.46 -5.24 5.34
C ASN A 155 -26.31 -6.74 5.68
N GLY A 156 -25.08 -7.23 5.87
CA GLY A 156 -24.77 -8.66 6.02
C GLY A 156 -24.13 -8.98 7.37
N LYS A 157 -24.85 -9.71 8.22
CA LYS A 157 -24.33 -10.33 9.45
C LYS A 157 -23.23 -11.34 9.09
N VAL A 158 -22.08 -11.23 9.76
CA VAL A 158 -21.01 -12.24 9.71
C VAL A 158 -21.54 -13.54 10.32
N GLY A 159 -21.67 -14.57 9.49
CA GLY A 159 -22.17 -15.89 9.88
C GLY A 159 -21.73 -16.95 8.87
N GLN A 160 -20.72 -17.72 9.28
CA GLN A 160 -20.26 -19.05 8.86
C GLN A 160 -20.91 -19.69 7.61
N ASN A 161 -20.09 -19.94 6.57
CA ASN A 161 -19.92 -21.24 5.89
C ASN A 161 -19.06 -21.07 4.61
N GLY A 162 -17.74 -21.13 4.75
CA GLY A 162 -16.78 -21.21 3.64
C GLY A 162 -16.26 -19.87 3.11
N PRO A 163 -15.28 -19.92 2.19
CA PRO A 163 -14.63 -18.74 1.64
C PRO A 163 -15.64 -17.81 0.94
N THR A 164 -15.48 -16.51 1.17
CA THR A 164 -16.24 -15.48 0.46
C THR A 164 -15.47 -15.09 -0.81
N ILE A 165 -16.15 -14.99 -1.95
CA ILE A 165 -15.55 -14.52 -3.20
C ILE A 165 -16.03 -13.11 -3.51
N ILE A 166 -15.12 -12.13 -3.57
CA ILE A 166 -15.41 -10.73 -3.92
C ILE A 166 -14.47 -10.34 -5.06
N ASP A 167 -15.04 -9.89 -6.20
CA ASP A 167 -14.27 -9.48 -7.39
C ASP A 167 -13.21 -10.50 -7.87
N GLY A 168 -13.48 -11.79 -7.66
CA GLY A 168 -12.57 -12.89 -8.02
C GLY A 168 -11.49 -13.19 -6.97
N GLN A 169 -11.45 -12.46 -5.86
CA GLN A 169 -10.59 -12.74 -4.71
C GLN A 169 -11.29 -13.65 -3.71
N VAL A 170 -10.54 -14.59 -3.14
CA VAL A 170 -10.98 -15.47 -2.06
C VAL A 170 -10.66 -14.79 -0.72
N LEU A 171 -11.65 -14.74 0.17
CA LEU A 171 -11.57 -14.11 1.49
C LEU A 171 -12.12 -15.07 2.55
N HIS A 172 -11.67 -14.93 3.79
CA HIS A 172 -12.12 -15.70 4.95
C HIS A 172 -12.07 -17.22 4.71
N SER A 173 -10.93 -17.73 4.21
CA SER A 173 -10.78 -19.16 3.89
C SER A 173 -10.45 -20.05 5.09
N ILE A 174 -10.24 -19.46 6.27
CA ILE A 174 -9.95 -20.20 7.50
C ILE A 174 -11.16 -21.04 7.96
N SER A 175 -10.89 -22.24 8.48
CA SER A 175 -11.94 -23.09 9.08
C SER A 175 -12.22 -22.71 10.54
N ALA A 176 -13.38 -23.11 11.06
CA ALA A 176 -13.71 -22.89 12.48
C ALA A 176 -12.70 -23.57 13.43
N GLN A 177 -12.22 -24.77 13.08
CA GLN A 177 -11.24 -25.49 13.87
C GLN A 177 -9.88 -24.78 13.91
N GLN A 178 -9.45 -24.22 12.77
CA GLN A 178 -8.22 -23.42 12.70
C GLN A 178 -8.33 -22.11 13.50
N LEU A 179 -9.52 -21.50 13.49
CA LEU A 179 -9.79 -20.29 14.28
C LEU A 179 -9.74 -20.58 15.79
N ASP A 180 -10.37 -21.67 16.25
CA ASP A 180 -10.32 -22.10 17.65
C ASP A 180 -8.88 -22.42 18.10
N LEU A 181 -8.08 -23.04 17.22
CA LEU A 181 -6.66 -23.29 17.46
C LEU A 181 -5.87 -22.00 17.66
N LEU A 182 -6.08 -20.99 16.80
CA LEU A 182 -5.39 -19.70 16.95
C LEU A 182 -5.76 -18.99 18.26
N HIS A 183 -7.02 -19.02 18.67
CA HIS A 183 -7.42 -18.49 19.99
C HIS A 183 -6.71 -19.23 21.14
N SER A 184 -6.45 -20.54 20.99
CA SER A 184 -5.71 -21.30 22.00
C SER A 184 -4.23 -20.89 22.15
N MET A 185 -3.68 -20.18 21.15
CA MET A 185 -2.29 -19.72 21.12
C MET A 185 -2.05 -18.39 21.86
N ASP A 186 -3.06 -17.72 22.41
CA ASP A 186 -2.91 -16.43 23.10
C ASP A 186 -1.80 -16.45 24.15
N LYS A 187 -1.77 -17.47 25.01
CA LYS A 187 -0.73 -17.62 26.03
C LYS A 187 0.66 -17.86 25.44
N TYR A 188 0.75 -18.59 24.33
CA TYR A 188 2.01 -18.80 23.62
C TYR A 188 2.53 -17.48 23.04
N MET A 189 1.64 -16.69 22.43
CA MET A 189 1.98 -15.34 21.96
C MET A 189 2.51 -14.46 23.09
N GLU A 190 1.83 -14.43 24.25
CA GLU A 190 2.27 -13.62 25.39
C GLU A 190 3.63 -14.02 25.95
N SER A 191 3.86 -15.32 26.10
CA SER A 191 5.05 -15.84 26.79
C SER A 191 6.26 -16.05 25.88
N THR A 192 6.06 -16.22 24.57
CA THR A 192 7.12 -16.62 23.63
C THR A 192 7.35 -15.63 22.51
N VAL A 193 6.29 -15.03 21.96
CA VAL A 193 6.40 -14.16 20.77
C VAL A 193 6.56 -12.70 21.16
N LEU A 194 5.68 -12.16 22.01
CA LEU A 194 5.78 -10.77 22.46
C LEU A 194 7.14 -10.40 23.08
N PRO A 195 7.82 -11.27 23.86
CA PRO A 195 9.15 -10.95 24.40
C PRO A 195 10.28 -10.83 23.35
N ILE A 196 10.01 -11.11 22.07
CA ILE A 196 10.98 -10.90 20.97
C ILE A 196 11.03 -9.43 20.54
N LEU A 197 9.94 -8.68 20.77
CA LEU A 197 9.91 -7.24 20.60
C LEU A 197 10.88 -6.59 21.60
N LYS A 198 11.52 -5.51 21.17
CA LYS A 198 12.43 -4.79 22.04
C LYS A 198 11.65 -3.76 22.87
N ASP A 199 12.07 -3.58 24.12
CA ASP A 199 11.61 -2.43 24.88
C ASP A 199 12.01 -1.15 24.15
N VAL A 200 11.09 -0.18 24.07
CA VAL A 200 11.28 1.06 23.30
C VAL A 200 12.54 1.81 23.75
N ASN A 201 12.92 1.75 25.04
CA ASN A 201 14.12 2.40 25.56
C ASN A 201 15.42 1.70 25.13
N ALA A 202 15.34 0.46 24.63
CA ALA A 202 16.46 -0.30 24.07
C ALA A 202 16.43 -0.35 22.54
N CYS A 203 15.41 0.24 21.91
CA CYS A 203 15.34 0.39 20.46
C CYS A 203 16.26 1.52 20.00
N TRP A 204 16.94 1.28 18.88
CA TRP A 204 17.58 2.38 18.16
C TRP A 204 16.50 3.30 17.59
N GLN A 205 16.81 4.59 17.45
CA GLN A 205 15.95 5.58 16.82
C GLN A 205 16.62 6.15 15.57
N PRO A 206 15.86 6.63 14.56
CA PRO A 206 16.44 7.20 13.35
C PRO A 206 17.51 8.29 13.61
N THR A 207 17.30 9.11 14.64
CA THR A 207 18.23 10.17 15.05
C THR A 207 19.60 9.63 15.46
N ASP A 208 19.72 8.38 15.92
CA ASP A 208 21.01 7.77 16.30
C ASP A 208 21.97 7.62 15.10
N PHE A 209 21.43 7.67 13.88
CA PHE A 209 22.18 7.44 12.64
C PHE A 209 22.28 8.66 11.73
N LEU A 210 21.49 9.70 11.99
CA LEU A 210 21.36 10.89 11.14
C LEU A 210 22.12 12.08 11.75
N PRO A 211 22.46 13.08 10.92
CA PRO A 211 22.97 14.36 11.43
C PRO A 211 22.03 14.96 12.48
N ASP A 212 22.58 15.38 13.62
CA ASP A 212 21.81 15.97 14.73
C ASP A 212 21.38 17.40 14.36
N SER A 213 20.09 17.60 14.13
CA SER A 213 19.52 18.89 13.73
C SER A 213 19.55 19.97 14.81
N SER A 214 19.83 19.60 16.06
CA SER A 214 20.03 20.55 17.16
C SER A 214 21.49 20.97 17.36
N SER A 215 22.44 20.26 16.72
CA SER A 215 23.86 20.54 16.82
C SER A 215 24.24 21.80 16.03
N PRO A 216 25.13 22.66 16.57
CA PRO A 216 25.69 23.78 15.80
C PRO A 216 26.44 23.30 14.54
N ASP A 217 26.91 22.06 14.53
CA ASP A 217 27.66 21.44 13.43
C ASP A 217 26.75 20.69 12.44
N PHE A 218 25.42 20.82 12.56
CA PHE A 218 24.45 20.09 11.73
C PHE A 218 24.75 20.22 10.23
N VAL A 219 25.04 21.44 9.76
CA VAL A 219 25.32 21.72 8.35
C VAL A 219 26.57 20.96 7.89
N ASP A 220 27.62 20.94 8.70
CA ASP A 220 28.86 20.22 8.39
C ASP A 220 28.63 18.71 8.37
N GLN A 221 27.84 18.18 9.31
CA GLN A 221 27.45 16.77 9.32
C GLN A 221 26.65 16.36 8.07
N VAL A 222 25.76 17.23 7.57
CA VAL A 222 25.03 17.01 6.31
C VAL A 222 25.98 17.06 5.11
N VAL A 223 26.94 17.99 5.09
CA VAL A 223 27.98 18.05 4.05
C VAL A 223 28.80 16.76 4.03
N GLU A 224 29.22 16.26 5.20
CA GLU A 224 29.94 14.99 5.31
C GLU A 224 29.09 13.79 4.88
N LEU A 225 27.79 13.77 5.19
CA LEU A 225 26.87 12.75 4.66
C LEU A 225 26.87 12.77 3.14
N ARG A 226 26.70 13.93 2.52
CA ARG A 226 26.69 14.04 1.06
C ARG A 226 28.01 13.60 0.42
N LYS A 227 29.15 13.95 1.00
CA LYS A 227 30.46 13.50 0.51
C LYS A 227 30.60 11.97 0.50
N ARG A 228 30.10 11.28 1.54
CA ARG A 228 30.17 9.80 1.59
C ARG A 228 29.35 9.14 0.48
N THR A 229 28.31 9.82 -0.02
CA THR A 229 27.50 9.31 -1.12
C THR A 229 28.17 9.37 -2.50
N ASP A 230 29.38 9.95 -2.60
CA ASP A 230 30.03 10.21 -3.89
C ASP A 230 30.34 8.99 -4.73
N ASN A 231 30.63 7.88 -4.08
CA ASN A 231 30.98 6.62 -4.72
C ASN A 231 29.80 5.65 -4.82
N LEU A 232 28.60 6.01 -4.34
CA LEU A 232 27.41 5.17 -4.46
C LEU A 232 26.84 5.30 -5.89
N PRO A 233 26.82 4.21 -6.67
CA PRO A 233 26.35 4.25 -8.05
C PRO A 233 24.81 4.34 -8.14
N ASP A 234 24.31 4.77 -9.30
CA ASP A 234 22.87 5.01 -9.50
C ASP A 234 22.01 3.74 -9.40
N ASP A 235 22.55 2.57 -9.76
CA ASP A 235 21.89 1.27 -9.58
C ASP A 235 21.68 0.94 -8.09
N TYR A 236 22.67 1.22 -7.25
CA TYR A 236 22.51 1.14 -5.79
C TYR A 236 21.40 2.07 -5.29
N TRP A 237 21.35 3.31 -5.77
CA TRP A 237 20.31 4.27 -5.38
C TRP A 237 18.91 3.83 -5.83
N VAL A 238 18.76 3.27 -7.02
CA VAL A 238 17.47 2.72 -7.48
C VAL A 238 16.99 1.63 -6.54
N VAL A 239 17.88 0.73 -6.11
CA VAL A 239 17.52 -0.35 -5.19
C VAL A 239 17.18 0.17 -3.80
N LEU A 240 18.04 1.01 -3.22
CA LEU A 240 17.80 1.59 -1.89
C LEU A 240 16.49 2.39 -1.84
N VAL A 241 16.15 3.12 -2.91
CA VAL A 241 14.88 3.84 -3.02
C VAL A 241 13.70 2.88 -3.12
N GLY A 242 13.81 1.80 -3.89
CA GLY A 242 12.75 0.79 -3.96
C GLY A 242 12.50 0.10 -2.62
N ASP A 243 13.55 -0.21 -1.87
CA ASP A 243 13.47 -0.73 -0.51
C ASP A 243 12.78 0.30 0.41
N MET A 244 13.21 1.56 0.40
CA MET A 244 12.60 2.63 1.21
C MET A 244 11.12 2.87 0.88
N ILE A 245 10.74 2.86 -0.40
CA ILE A 245 9.33 3.00 -0.83
C ILE A 245 8.49 1.85 -0.28
N THR A 246 9.07 0.66 -0.19
CA THR A 246 8.41 -0.51 0.41
C THR A 246 8.19 -0.27 1.90
N GLU A 247 9.21 0.18 2.64
CA GLU A 247 9.05 0.51 4.08
C GLU A 247 7.98 1.58 4.34
N GLU A 248 7.93 2.62 3.51
CA GLU A 248 6.97 3.72 3.66
C GLU A 248 5.51 3.30 3.39
N ALA A 249 5.28 2.14 2.76
CA ALA A 249 3.94 1.59 2.56
C ALA A 249 3.41 0.82 3.78
N LEU A 250 4.05 0.96 4.95
CA LEU A 250 3.67 0.38 6.23
C LEU A 250 2.17 0.42 6.59
N PRO A 251 1.39 1.50 6.30
CA PRO A 251 -0.05 1.48 6.56
C PRO A 251 -0.78 0.31 5.90
N THR A 252 -0.34 -0.10 4.70
CA THR A 252 -0.87 -1.27 3.99
C THR A 252 -0.57 -2.57 4.72
N TYR A 253 0.59 -2.68 5.37
CA TYR A 253 1.04 -3.91 6.04
C TYR A 253 0.34 -4.11 7.38
N MET A 254 0.21 -3.03 8.17
CA MET A 254 -0.63 -3.05 9.36
C MET A 254 -2.09 -3.37 9.01
N ALA A 255 -2.62 -2.79 7.93
CA ALA A 255 -3.97 -3.10 7.45
C ALA A 255 -4.09 -4.59 7.07
N MET A 256 -3.11 -5.15 6.36
CA MET A 256 -3.07 -6.58 5.99
C MET A 256 -3.12 -7.47 7.23
N LEU A 257 -2.28 -7.24 8.24
CA LEU A 257 -2.32 -8.01 9.50
C LEU A 257 -3.69 -7.89 10.19
N ASN A 258 -4.32 -6.72 10.13
CA ASN A 258 -5.66 -6.48 10.67
C ASN A 258 -6.81 -7.00 9.78
N THR A 259 -6.51 -7.58 8.63
CA THR A 259 -7.49 -8.37 7.86
C THR A 259 -7.53 -9.83 8.27
N LEU A 260 -6.54 -10.32 9.02
CA LEU A 260 -6.40 -11.73 9.38
C LEU A 260 -7.42 -12.12 10.48
N ASP A 261 -8.22 -13.14 10.19
CA ASP A 261 -9.30 -13.61 11.05
C ASP A 261 -8.77 -14.15 12.39
N GLY A 262 -9.42 -13.81 13.50
CA GLY A 262 -9.04 -14.26 14.84
C GLY A 262 -7.83 -13.56 15.47
N VAL A 263 -7.01 -12.85 14.70
CA VAL A 263 -5.78 -12.20 15.20
C VAL A 263 -5.74 -10.68 14.99
N ARG A 264 -6.67 -10.12 14.21
CA ARG A 264 -6.77 -8.67 13.99
C ARG A 264 -7.07 -7.86 15.27
N ASP A 265 -6.65 -6.61 15.27
CA ASP A 265 -7.02 -5.65 16.31
C ASP A 265 -8.40 -5.04 16.06
N GLU A 266 -9.41 -5.49 16.82
CA GLU A 266 -10.81 -5.06 16.68
C GLU A 266 -11.07 -3.60 17.08
N THR A 267 -10.18 -2.97 17.86
CA THR A 267 -10.47 -1.64 18.46
C THR A 267 -9.39 -0.59 18.17
N GLY A 268 -8.28 -1.00 17.55
CA GLY A 268 -7.05 -0.21 17.46
C GLY A 268 -6.26 -0.14 18.78
N ALA A 269 -6.78 -0.74 19.84
CA ALA A 269 -6.17 -0.81 21.16
C ALA A 269 -6.53 -2.13 21.88
N ALA A 270 -6.87 -3.19 21.15
CA ALA A 270 -7.32 -4.43 21.77
C ALA A 270 -6.22 -4.97 22.70
N PRO A 271 -6.57 -5.44 23.91
CA PRO A 271 -5.60 -5.95 24.86
C PRO A 271 -5.13 -7.38 24.52
N THR A 272 -5.51 -7.92 23.36
CA THR A 272 -5.08 -9.24 22.89
C THR A 272 -3.58 -9.24 22.58
N PRO A 273 -2.89 -10.38 22.79
CA PRO A 273 -1.47 -10.46 22.45
C PRO A 273 -1.21 -10.25 20.96
N TRP A 274 -2.13 -10.68 20.10
CA TRP A 274 -2.08 -10.44 18.65
C TRP A 274 -2.17 -8.96 18.29
N GLY A 275 -3.14 -8.23 18.85
CA GLY A 275 -3.27 -6.79 18.63
C GLY A 275 -2.05 -6.03 19.15
N ARG A 276 -1.51 -6.43 20.31
CA ARG A 276 -0.25 -5.87 20.84
C ARG A 276 0.93 -6.13 19.92
N TRP A 277 1.08 -7.34 19.40
CA TRP A 277 2.12 -7.68 18.42
C TRP A 277 2.00 -6.77 17.20
N THR A 278 0.85 -6.73 16.53
CA THR A 278 0.63 -5.92 15.33
C THR A 278 1.01 -4.46 15.55
N ARG A 279 0.55 -3.85 16.65
CA ARG A 279 0.86 -2.44 16.95
C ARG A 279 2.34 -2.20 17.26
N GLN A 280 2.99 -3.09 18.01
CA GLN A 280 4.39 -2.92 18.39
C GLN A 280 5.36 -3.25 17.25
N TRP A 281 5.07 -4.29 16.47
CA TRP A 281 5.75 -4.57 15.21
C TRP A 281 5.67 -3.35 14.29
N THR A 282 4.45 -2.82 14.05
CA THR A 282 4.27 -1.59 13.23
C THR A 282 5.07 -0.41 13.78
N ALA A 283 5.16 -0.25 15.10
CA ALA A 283 5.97 0.82 15.70
C ALA A 283 7.48 0.60 15.50
N GLU A 284 7.95 -0.64 15.50
CA GLU A 284 9.33 -0.96 15.16
C GLU A 284 9.60 -0.68 13.67
N GLU A 285 8.73 -1.12 12.76
CA GLU A 285 8.80 -0.93 11.30
C GLU A 285 8.82 0.54 10.87
N ASN A 286 8.01 1.38 11.53
CA ASN A 286 7.91 2.81 11.17
C ASN A 286 9.30 3.49 11.15
N ARG A 287 10.21 3.07 12.03
CA ARG A 287 11.56 3.62 12.11
C ARG A 287 12.41 3.34 10.86
N HIS A 288 12.13 2.27 10.13
CA HIS A 288 12.88 1.87 8.93
C HIS A 288 12.65 2.89 7.82
N GLY A 289 11.39 3.10 7.44
CA GLY A 289 10.99 4.14 6.47
C GLY A 289 11.46 5.53 6.90
N ASP A 290 11.24 5.89 8.17
CA ASP A 290 11.66 7.19 8.72
C ASP A 290 13.16 7.47 8.56
N LEU A 291 14.00 6.46 8.79
CA LEU A 291 15.46 6.57 8.71
C LEU A 291 15.91 6.62 7.24
N MET A 292 15.43 5.69 6.42
CA MET A 292 15.80 5.63 5.00
C MET A 292 15.34 6.87 4.23
N ASN A 293 14.13 7.36 4.50
CA ASN A 293 13.60 8.57 3.87
C ASN A 293 14.47 9.78 4.17
N LYS A 294 14.76 10.05 5.44
CA LYS A 294 15.58 11.21 5.84
C LYS A 294 17.01 11.09 5.29
N TYR A 295 17.57 9.87 5.27
CA TYR A 295 18.87 9.63 4.65
C TYR A 295 18.86 9.97 3.15
N CYS A 296 17.89 9.42 2.41
CA CYS A 296 17.67 9.71 0.98
C CYS A 296 17.47 11.21 0.73
N TYR A 297 16.65 11.88 1.54
CA TYR A 297 16.41 13.32 1.46
C TYR A 297 17.70 14.13 1.65
N LEU A 298 18.48 13.83 2.69
CA LEU A 298 19.72 14.56 3.00
C LEU A 298 20.83 14.28 1.97
N SER A 299 20.85 13.10 1.35
CA SER A 299 21.85 12.70 0.36
C SER A 299 21.92 13.65 -0.85
N GLY A 300 20.79 14.24 -1.25
CA GLY A 300 20.67 15.01 -2.49
C GLY A 300 20.85 14.18 -3.78
N ARG A 301 20.91 12.84 -3.69
CA ARG A 301 21.14 11.95 -4.85
C ARG A 301 19.87 11.53 -5.57
N VAL A 302 18.72 11.68 -4.90
CA VAL A 302 17.41 11.20 -5.34
C VAL A 302 16.41 12.35 -5.50
N ASN A 303 15.47 12.16 -6.43
CA ASN A 303 14.35 13.06 -6.67
C ASN A 303 13.20 12.73 -5.71
N MET A 304 13.25 13.29 -4.50
CA MET A 304 12.27 12.99 -3.45
C MET A 304 10.82 13.23 -3.89
N LYS A 305 10.55 14.22 -4.75
CA LYS A 305 9.19 14.43 -5.28
C LYS A 305 8.67 13.25 -6.10
N ALA A 306 9.53 12.60 -6.89
CA ALA A 306 9.13 11.40 -7.64
C ALA A 306 8.93 10.21 -6.69
N VAL A 307 9.77 10.09 -5.67
CA VAL A 307 9.68 9.05 -4.64
C VAL A 307 8.39 9.19 -3.83
N GLU A 308 8.10 10.38 -3.31
CA GLU A 308 6.86 10.70 -2.56
C GLU A 308 5.59 10.42 -3.38
N LYS A 309 5.58 10.77 -4.68
CA LYS A 309 4.49 10.39 -5.60
C LYS A 309 4.34 8.88 -5.70
N THR A 310 5.46 8.16 -5.76
CA THR A 310 5.45 6.69 -5.87
C THR A 310 4.91 6.05 -4.59
N ILE A 311 5.32 6.53 -3.42
CA ILE A 311 4.78 6.11 -2.11
C ILE A 311 3.27 6.36 -2.06
N GLN A 312 2.83 7.56 -2.43
CA GLN A 312 1.41 7.92 -2.43
C GLN A 312 0.59 6.99 -3.37
N ASN A 313 1.11 6.71 -4.56
CA ASN A 313 0.47 5.78 -5.49
C ASN A 313 0.44 4.35 -4.92
N LEU A 314 1.52 3.89 -4.29
CA LEU A 314 1.61 2.54 -3.74
C LEU A 314 0.64 2.34 -2.58
N ILE A 315 0.62 3.26 -1.60
CA ILE A 315 -0.35 3.23 -0.48
C ILE A 315 -1.78 3.28 -1.02
N GLY A 316 -2.05 4.15 -2.01
CA GLY A 316 -3.37 4.24 -2.65
C GLY A 316 -3.77 3.00 -3.45
N SER A 317 -2.80 2.22 -3.93
CA SER A 317 -3.02 0.95 -4.64
C SER A 317 -3.20 -0.22 -3.67
N GLY A 318 -2.59 -0.15 -2.48
CA GLY A 318 -2.53 -1.25 -1.54
C GLY A 318 -1.74 -2.44 -2.10
N MET A 319 -2.03 -3.64 -1.59
CA MET A 319 -1.48 -4.89 -2.10
C MET A 319 -2.48 -6.03 -1.91
N ASP A 320 -2.37 -7.07 -2.74
CA ASP A 320 -3.08 -8.34 -2.56
C ASP A 320 -2.05 -9.47 -2.34
N PRO A 321 -1.77 -9.86 -1.08
CA PRO A 321 -0.83 -10.94 -0.78
C PRO A 321 -1.47 -12.33 -0.98
N LYS A 322 -2.75 -12.40 -1.36
CA LYS A 322 -3.52 -13.65 -1.54
C LYS A 322 -3.54 -14.54 -0.30
N THR A 323 -3.54 -13.90 0.87
CA THR A 323 -3.61 -14.55 2.19
C THR A 323 -5.05 -14.81 2.63
N GLU A 324 -6.06 -14.29 1.92
CA GLU A 324 -7.47 -14.67 2.08
C GLU A 324 -8.02 -14.48 3.50
N ASN A 325 -7.54 -13.46 4.21
CA ASN A 325 -7.81 -13.23 5.64
C ASN A 325 -7.37 -14.39 6.55
N ASN A 326 -6.64 -15.37 6.03
CA ASN A 326 -6.28 -16.58 6.75
C ASN A 326 -4.91 -16.41 7.44
N PRO A 327 -4.84 -16.42 8.79
CA PRO A 327 -3.58 -16.27 9.52
C PRO A 327 -2.55 -17.35 9.21
N TYR A 328 -2.95 -18.57 8.80
CA TYR A 328 -1.98 -19.59 8.37
C TYR A 328 -1.22 -19.08 7.15
N TYR A 329 -1.93 -18.47 6.20
CA TYR A 329 -1.33 -17.94 4.97
C TYR A 329 -0.56 -16.66 5.28
N GLY A 330 -1.12 -15.80 6.14
CA GLY A 330 -0.52 -14.57 6.61
C GLY A 330 0.83 -14.79 7.30
N PHE A 331 0.93 -15.71 8.25
CA PHE A 331 2.17 -15.94 8.99
C PHE A 331 3.25 -16.68 8.19
N ILE A 332 2.84 -17.50 7.21
CA ILE A 332 3.78 -18.06 6.22
C ILE A 332 4.30 -16.96 5.29
N TYR A 333 3.42 -16.06 4.85
CA TYR A 333 3.79 -14.90 4.04
C TYR A 333 4.78 -14.00 4.77
N THR A 334 4.48 -13.61 6.01
CA THR A 334 5.38 -12.74 6.80
C THR A 334 6.69 -13.44 7.14
N SER A 335 6.68 -14.72 7.54
CA SER A 335 7.93 -15.48 7.75
C SER A 335 8.86 -15.46 6.53
N PHE A 336 8.29 -15.50 5.32
CA PHE A 336 9.05 -15.41 4.08
C PHE A 336 9.53 -13.97 3.81
N GLN A 337 8.63 -12.99 3.92
CA GLN A 337 8.92 -11.58 3.60
C GLN A 337 9.97 -10.98 4.53
N GLU A 338 9.86 -11.20 5.83
CA GLU A 338 10.81 -10.71 6.83
C GLU A 338 12.22 -11.25 6.58
N ARG A 339 12.31 -12.50 6.11
CA ARG A 339 13.60 -13.05 5.69
C ARG A 339 14.09 -12.43 4.39
N ALA A 340 13.19 -12.10 3.46
CA ALA A 340 13.53 -11.44 2.21
C ALA A 340 14.08 -10.02 2.44
N THR A 341 13.41 -9.22 3.27
CA THR A 341 13.85 -7.86 3.63
C THR A 341 15.15 -7.89 4.44
N LYS A 342 15.29 -8.82 5.39
CA LYS A 342 16.58 -9.08 6.08
C LYS A 342 17.73 -9.32 5.10
N VAL A 343 17.52 -10.15 4.07
CA VAL A 343 18.53 -10.42 3.04
C VAL A 343 18.82 -9.16 2.22
N SER A 344 17.78 -8.47 1.75
CA SER A 344 17.91 -7.23 0.96
C SER A 344 18.69 -6.17 1.72
N HIS A 345 18.28 -5.85 2.94
CA HIS A 345 18.93 -4.87 3.82
C HIS A 345 20.34 -5.30 4.23
N GLY A 346 20.59 -6.60 4.44
CA GLY A 346 21.92 -7.12 4.69
C GLY A 346 22.87 -6.93 3.50
N ASN A 347 22.38 -7.15 2.29
CA ASN A 347 23.16 -6.97 1.07
C ASN A 347 23.38 -5.48 0.74
N THR A 348 22.36 -4.63 0.88
CA THR A 348 22.55 -3.17 0.73
C THR A 348 23.50 -2.61 1.77
N ALA A 349 23.50 -3.14 3.01
CA ALA A 349 24.49 -2.77 4.03
C ALA A 349 25.93 -3.11 3.62
N ALA A 350 26.14 -4.30 3.04
CA ALA A 350 27.44 -4.75 2.54
C ALA A 350 27.91 -3.87 1.38
N HIS A 351 27.05 -3.64 0.39
CA HIS A 351 27.34 -2.79 -0.77
C HIS A 351 27.66 -1.34 -0.36
N ALA A 352 26.87 -0.73 0.52
CA ALA A 352 27.13 0.62 1.02
C ALA A 352 28.53 0.75 1.64
N SER A 353 28.92 -0.27 2.42
CA SER A 353 30.23 -0.32 3.07
C SER A 353 31.36 -0.48 2.05
N GLU A 354 31.15 -1.29 1.01
CA GLU A 354 32.11 -1.47 -0.10
C GLU A 354 32.31 -0.18 -0.90
N TYR A 355 31.24 0.57 -1.17
CA TYR A 355 31.29 1.88 -1.81
C TYR A 355 31.81 3.00 -0.89
N GLY A 356 32.14 2.69 0.37
CA GLY A 356 32.79 3.61 1.30
C GLY A 356 31.87 4.37 2.24
N ASP A 357 30.54 4.17 2.16
CA ASP A 357 29.59 4.74 3.10
C ASP A 357 29.25 3.77 4.24
N LYS A 358 30.18 3.67 5.18
CA LYS A 358 30.04 2.81 6.37
C LYS A 358 28.85 3.22 7.25
N GLN A 359 28.44 4.49 7.23
CA GLN A 359 27.30 4.93 8.03
C GLN A 359 25.99 4.42 7.43
N LEU A 360 25.84 4.50 6.11
CA LEU A 360 24.72 3.86 5.41
C LEU A 360 24.73 2.34 5.59
N GLY A 361 25.91 1.71 5.56
CA GLY A 361 26.07 0.30 5.89
C GLY A 361 25.49 -0.05 7.27
N ARG A 362 25.76 0.77 8.28
CA ARG A 362 25.20 0.59 9.64
C ARG A 362 23.69 0.82 9.70
N ILE A 363 23.15 1.76 8.92
CA ILE A 363 21.71 2.02 8.80
C ILE A 363 21.00 0.76 8.30
N CYS A 364 21.40 0.26 7.13
CA CYS A 364 20.79 -0.93 6.53
C CYS A 364 20.98 -2.17 7.42
N ALA A 365 22.12 -2.31 8.09
CA ALA A 365 22.36 -3.42 9.02
C ALA A 365 21.49 -3.35 10.30
N ALA A 366 21.18 -2.15 10.80
CA ALA A 366 20.29 -1.98 11.95
C ALA A 366 18.86 -2.40 11.61
N ILE A 367 18.38 -2.02 10.41
CA ILE A 367 17.09 -2.45 9.87
C ILE A 367 17.08 -3.98 9.71
N ALA A 368 18.06 -4.57 9.03
CA ALA A 368 18.17 -6.04 8.89
C ALA A 368 18.20 -6.79 10.24
N GLY A 369 18.69 -6.16 11.31
CA GLY A 369 18.67 -6.70 12.67
C GLY A 369 17.27 -6.74 13.29
N ASP A 370 16.40 -5.82 12.94
CA ASP A 370 14.99 -5.85 13.31
C ASP A 370 14.25 -6.92 12.50
N GLU A 371 14.46 -6.97 11.18
CA GLU A 371 13.88 -8.01 10.30
C GLU A 371 14.23 -9.42 10.77
N ALA A 372 15.46 -9.64 11.23
CA ALA A 372 15.86 -10.93 11.78
C ALA A 372 15.10 -11.32 13.06
N ARG A 373 14.66 -10.35 13.87
CA ARG A 373 13.82 -10.59 15.05
C ARG A 373 12.37 -10.85 14.64
N HIS A 374 11.85 -10.10 13.68
CA HIS A 374 10.49 -10.30 13.17
C HIS A 374 10.35 -11.63 12.44
N GLU A 375 11.32 -11.98 11.58
CA GLU A 375 11.47 -13.32 10.98
C GLU A 375 11.37 -14.40 12.07
N LYS A 376 12.17 -14.29 13.13
CA LYS A 376 12.17 -15.25 14.23
C LYS A 376 10.81 -15.35 14.93
N ALA A 377 10.11 -14.24 15.08
CA ALA A 377 8.80 -14.21 15.71
C ALA A 377 7.74 -14.90 14.86
N TYR A 378 7.63 -14.57 13.57
CA TYR A 378 6.66 -15.20 12.67
C TYR A 378 6.95 -16.68 12.44
N ILE A 379 8.23 -17.07 12.31
CA ILE A 379 8.61 -18.48 12.25
C ILE A 379 8.16 -19.21 13.52
N LYS A 380 8.29 -18.61 14.70
CA LYS A 380 7.82 -19.21 15.96
C LYS A 380 6.31 -19.34 16.04
N ILE A 381 5.57 -18.43 15.43
CA ILE A 381 4.11 -18.56 15.31
C ILE A 381 3.80 -19.75 14.41
N THR A 382 4.43 -19.85 13.24
CA THR A 382 4.21 -20.96 12.30
C THR A 382 4.70 -22.30 12.85
N ASP A 383 5.78 -22.33 13.64
CA ASP A 383 6.26 -23.52 14.36
C ASP A 383 5.15 -24.09 15.27
N GLU A 384 4.48 -23.20 16.02
CA GLU A 384 3.41 -23.60 16.92
C GLU A 384 2.15 -24.05 16.16
N ILE A 385 1.85 -23.41 15.03
CA ILE A 385 0.78 -23.87 14.12
C ILE A 385 1.10 -25.27 13.58
N PHE A 386 2.32 -25.54 13.10
CA PHE A 386 2.73 -26.88 12.66
C PHE A 386 2.67 -27.91 13.79
N ARG A 387 2.96 -27.51 15.04
CA ARG A 387 2.87 -28.38 16.20
C ARG A 387 1.42 -28.77 16.53
N LEU A 388 0.48 -27.84 16.41
CA LEU A 388 -0.92 -28.02 16.78
C LEU A 388 -1.79 -28.58 15.64
N ASP A 389 -1.52 -28.17 14.41
CA ASP A 389 -2.24 -28.57 13.19
C ASP A 389 -1.26 -28.78 12.02
N PRO A 390 -0.48 -29.87 12.04
CA PRO A 390 0.51 -30.14 11.00
C PRO A 390 -0.09 -30.30 9.61
N SER A 391 -1.33 -30.81 9.51
CA SER A 391 -1.98 -31.01 8.21
C SER A 391 -2.47 -29.70 7.60
N GLY A 392 -3.17 -28.86 8.37
CA GLY A 392 -3.62 -27.55 7.90
C GLY A 392 -2.45 -26.61 7.58
N ALA A 393 -1.40 -26.62 8.42
CA ALA A 393 -0.17 -25.86 8.17
C ALA A 393 0.54 -26.29 6.87
N MET A 394 0.63 -27.60 6.62
CA MET A 394 1.26 -28.13 5.41
C MET A 394 0.49 -27.75 4.14
N ILE A 395 -0.84 -27.83 4.17
CA ILE A 395 -1.71 -27.41 3.05
C ILE A 395 -1.52 -25.91 2.78
N ALA A 396 -1.59 -25.09 3.83
CA ALA A 396 -1.37 -23.64 3.75
C ALA A 396 0.00 -23.27 3.16
N PHE A 397 1.06 -23.95 3.61
CA PHE A 397 2.40 -23.72 3.11
C PHE A 397 2.53 -24.08 1.63
N SER A 398 2.01 -25.24 1.23
CA SER A 398 2.00 -25.63 -0.18
C SER A 398 1.20 -24.65 -1.04
N ASP A 399 0.07 -24.12 -0.55
CA ASP A 399 -0.74 -23.15 -1.28
C ASP A 399 -0.02 -21.81 -1.47
N MET A 400 0.60 -21.28 -0.44
CA MET A 400 1.37 -20.03 -0.55
C MET A 400 2.56 -20.20 -1.51
N MET A 401 3.24 -21.34 -1.49
CA MET A 401 4.32 -21.63 -2.46
C MET A 401 3.80 -21.77 -3.90
N ARG A 402 2.61 -22.36 -4.10
CA ARG A 402 1.95 -22.46 -5.41
C ARG A 402 1.52 -21.09 -5.95
N LYS A 403 0.96 -20.24 -5.09
CA LYS A 403 0.54 -18.87 -5.43
C LYS A 403 1.73 -17.95 -5.74
N GLN A 404 2.93 -18.37 -5.32
CA GLN A 404 4.15 -17.58 -5.26
C GLN A 404 4.02 -16.43 -4.26
N ILE A 405 5.07 -16.20 -3.49
CA ILE A 405 5.09 -15.13 -2.50
C ILE A 405 5.21 -13.79 -3.24
N VAL A 406 4.12 -13.02 -3.21
CA VAL A 406 4.00 -11.73 -3.90
C VAL A 406 4.76 -10.65 -3.13
N MET A 407 5.65 -9.92 -3.80
CA MET A 407 6.33 -8.78 -3.17
C MET A 407 5.31 -7.68 -2.81
N PRO A 408 5.39 -7.10 -1.60
CA PRO A 408 4.39 -6.15 -1.14
C PRO A 408 4.28 -4.91 -2.06
N ALA A 409 5.41 -4.40 -2.55
CA ALA A 409 5.46 -3.24 -3.44
C ALA A 409 5.28 -3.56 -4.94
N HIS A 410 4.75 -4.73 -5.32
CA HIS A 410 4.61 -5.14 -6.74
C HIS A 410 3.73 -4.22 -7.60
N LEU A 411 2.91 -3.37 -6.97
CA LEU A 411 2.07 -2.36 -7.62
C LEU A 411 2.71 -0.96 -7.64
N MET A 412 4.01 -0.83 -7.34
CA MET A 412 4.69 0.47 -7.38
C MET A 412 4.57 1.13 -8.76
N SER A 413 4.27 2.42 -8.75
CA SER A 413 4.12 3.25 -9.95
C SER A 413 4.53 4.69 -9.65
N ASP A 414 5.34 5.27 -10.50
CA ASP A 414 5.69 6.70 -10.50
C ASP A 414 4.83 7.52 -11.49
N ASN A 415 3.87 6.86 -12.16
CA ASN A 415 3.03 7.35 -13.26
C ASN A 415 3.78 7.76 -14.54
N GLU A 416 5.08 7.48 -14.64
CA GLU A 416 5.95 7.96 -15.73
C GLU A 416 6.75 6.83 -16.38
N HIS A 417 7.12 5.79 -15.63
CA HIS A 417 7.99 4.70 -16.08
C HIS A 417 7.38 3.93 -17.25
N ASP A 418 6.11 3.54 -17.14
CA ASP A 418 5.38 2.85 -18.21
C ASP A 418 5.31 3.67 -19.49
N THR A 419 5.07 4.98 -19.38
CA THR A 419 4.91 5.86 -20.55
C THR A 419 6.24 6.23 -21.19
N LYS A 420 7.31 6.40 -20.41
CA LYS A 420 8.65 6.73 -20.90
C LYS A 420 9.40 5.52 -21.44
N ASN A 421 9.36 4.41 -20.70
CA ASN A 421 10.18 3.23 -20.99
C ASN A 421 9.40 2.11 -21.68
N GLY A 422 8.06 2.19 -21.76
CA GLY A 422 7.21 1.10 -22.24
C GLY A 422 7.28 -0.14 -21.34
N ARG A 423 7.68 0.02 -20.08
CA ARG A 423 7.99 -1.05 -19.12
C ARG A 423 7.48 -0.71 -17.73
N ASN A 424 7.21 -1.76 -16.96
CA ASN A 424 6.71 -1.64 -15.60
C ASN A 424 7.81 -1.31 -14.60
N LEU A 425 7.56 -0.32 -13.74
CA LEU A 425 8.50 0.15 -12.72
C LEU A 425 9.00 -0.96 -11.79
N PHE A 426 8.08 -1.76 -11.23
CA PHE A 426 8.44 -2.86 -10.33
C PHE A 426 9.36 -3.88 -11.01
N LYS A 427 9.07 -4.25 -12.26
CA LYS A 427 9.89 -5.21 -13.03
C LYS A 427 11.30 -4.69 -13.27
N ASP A 428 11.43 -3.41 -13.64
CA ASP A 428 12.76 -2.82 -13.87
C ASP A 428 13.52 -2.63 -12.56
N PHE A 429 12.88 -2.16 -11.48
CA PHE A 429 13.48 -2.11 -10.13
C PHE A 429 13.97 -3.50 -9.69
N SER A 430 13.13 -4.53 -9.80
CA SER A 430 13.49 -5.91 -9.45
C SER A 430 14.66 -6.44 -10.28
N ALA A 431 14.72 -6.08 -11.56
CA ALA A 431 15.83 -6.45 -12.43
C ALA A 431 17.15 -5.75 -12.04
N VAL A 432 17.09 -4.51 -11.55
CA VAL A 432 18.27 -3.84 -10.97
C VAL A 432 18.70 -4.53 -9.68
N ALA A 433 17.78 -4.80 -8.75
CA ALA A 433 18.09 -5.51 -7.50
C ALA A 433 18.70 -6.91 -7.73
N GLN A 434 18.21 -7.61 -8.76
CA GLN A 434 18.76 -8.89 -9.21
C GLN A 434 20.16 -8.75 -9.82
N ALA A 435 20.43 -7.68 -10.57
CA ALA A 435 21.71 -7.44 -11.22
C ALA A 435 22.79 -6.97 -10.23
N THR A 436 22.43 -6.19 -9.22
CA THR A 436 23.32 -5.77 -8.13
C THR A 436 23.56 -6.87 -7.11
N GLY A 437 22.81 -7.98 -7.17
CA GLY A 437 22.88 -9.06 -6.19
C GLY A 437 22.26 -8.70 -4.84
N THR A 438 21.45 -7.64 -4.77
CA THR A 438 20.75 -7.24 -3.54
C THR A 438 19.67 -8.26 -3.17
N TYR A 439 18.83 -8.64 -4.13
CA TYR A 439 17.84 -9.71 -3.94
C TYR A 439 17.59 -10.41 -5.27
N THR A 440 17.74 -11.73 -5.26
CA THR A 440 17.75 -12.54 -6.48
C THR A 440 16.72 -13.68 -6.43
N GLY A 441 16.46 -14.27 -7.60
CA GLY A 441 15.70 -15.53 -7.67
C GLY A 441 16.34 -16.69 -6.91
N LYS A 442 17.64 -16.61 -6.59
CA LYS A 442 18.33 -17.58 -5.73
C LYS A 442 18.00 -17.35 -4.28
N ASP A 443 17.99 -16.10 -3.82
CA ASP A 443 17.59 -15.76 -2.45
C ASP A 443 16.15 -16.22 -2.16
N TYR A 444 15.24 -16.06 -3.11
CA TYR A 444 13.88 -16.61 -3.00
C TYR A 444 13.88 -18.13 -2.74
N VAL A 445 14.69 -18.88 -3.48
CA VAL A 445 14.81 -20.33 -3.35
C VAL A 445 15.50 -20.72 -2.04
N ASP A 446 16.53 -19.98 -1.64
CA ASP A 446 17.27 -20.22 -0.39
C ASP A 446 16.39 -19.93 0.84
N ILE A 447 15.49 -18.93 0.77
CA ILE A 447 14.46 -18.67 1.79
C ILE A 447 13.47 -19.84 1.86
N MET A 448 12.95 -20.30 0.71
CA MET A 448 12.05 -21.45 0.65
C MET A 448 12.70 -22.70 1.27
N GLU A 449 13.94 -23.01 0.89
CA GLU A 449 14.69 -24.15 1.42
C GLU A 449 14.96 -24.00 2.92
N PHE A 450 15.30 -22.80 3.38
CA PHE A 450 15.48 -22.51 4.80
C PHE A 450 14.22 -22.79 5.61
N LEU A 451 13.06 -22.26 5.18
CA LEU A 451 11.79 -22.47 5.87
C LEU A 451 11.38 -23.94 5.86
N MET A 452 11.57 -24.63 4.72
CA MET A 452 11.32 -26.06 4.60
C MET A 452 12.16 -26.89 5.58
N LYS A 453 13.44 -26.53 5.73
CA LYS A 453 14.34 -27.18 6.68
C LYS A 453 13.98 -26.86 8.13
N HIS A 454 13.64 -25.60 8.41
CA HIS A 454 13.28 -25.15 9.76
C HIS A 454 12.01 -25.85 10.26
N TRP A 455 10.96 -25.89 9.45
CA TRP A 455 9.70 -26.59 9.76
C TRP A 455 9.78 -28.10 9.55
N LYS A 456 10.96 -28.64 9.20
CA LYS A 456 11.22 -30.07 8.99
C LYS A 456 10.20 -30.72 8.06
N ILE A 457 9.87 -30.02 6.96
CA ILE A 457 8.77 -30.40 6.07
C ILE A 457 8.90 -31.84 5.58
N ALA A 458 10.10 -32.31 5.24
CA ALA A 458 10.31 -33.68 4.77
C ALA A 458 10.13 -34.77 5.85
N GLU A 459 10.21 -34.40 7.14
CA GLU A 459 10.14 -35.32 8.28
C GLU A 459 8.74 -35.36 8.91
N LEU A 460 7.80 -34.51 8.46
CA LEU A 460 6.42 -34.51 8.97
C LEU A 460 5.75 -35.86 8.65
N THR A 461 5.13 -36.45 9.66
CA THR A 461 4.40 -37.73 9.58
C THR A 461 3.03 -37.58 10.21
N GLY A 462 2.15 -38.56 10.02
CA GLY A 462 0.77 -38.51 10.55
C GLY A 462 -0.12 -37.47 9.87
N LEU A 463 0.23 -37.06 8.65
CA LEU A 463 -0.53 -36.11 7.84
C LEU A 463 -1.77 -36.77 7.24
N THR A 464 -2.81 -35.96 6.99
CA THR A 464 -3.93 -36.39 6.13
C THR A 464 -3.43 -36.66 4.70
N ALA A 465 -4.19 -37.42 3.91
CA ALA A 465 -3.81 -37.70 2.52
C ALA A 465 -3.61 -36.43 1.67
N GLU A 466 -4.42 -35.40 1.91
CA GLU A 466 -4.29 -34.11 1.25
C GLU A 466 -3.02 -33.37 1.67
N ALA A 467 -2.71 -33.35 2.97
CA ALA A 467 -1.49 -32.73 3.49
C ALA A 467 -0.23 -33.49 3.06
N GLN A 468 -0.28 -34.82 2.95
CA GLN A 468 0.81 -35.63 2.40
C GLN A 468 1.10 -35.26 0.94
N LYS A 469 0.06 -35.08 0.12
CA LYS A 469 0.21 -34.59 -1.24
C LYS A 469 0.79 -33.16 -1.27
N ALA A 470 0.34 -32.27 -0.40
CA ALA A 470 0.89 -30.93 -0.26
C ALA A 470 2.38 -30.93 0.12
N GLN A 471 2.80 -31.86 0.98
CA GLN A 471 4.19 -32.08 1.37
C GLN A 471 5.05 -32.54 0.17
N GLU A 472 4.55 -33.43 -0.68
CA GLU A 472 5.22 -33.89 -1.91
C GLU A 472 5.30 -32.77 -2.97
N ASP A 473 4.21 -32.02 -3.13
CA ASP A 473 4.10 -30.91 -4.07
C ASP A 473 5.13 -29.82 -3.75
N VAL A 474 5.27 -29.42 -2.48
CA VAL A 474 6.21 -28.34 -2.11
C VAL A 474 7.68 -28.75 -2.29
N GLN A 475 8.01 -30.02 -2.03
CA GLN A 475 9.35 -30.57 -2.31
C GLN A 475 9.66 -30.56 -3.81
N SER A 476 8.67 -30.94 -4.62
CA SER A 476 8.78 -30.89 -6.08
C SER A 476 8.91 -29.45 -6.59
N LEU A 477 8.19 -28.50 -5.98
CA LEU A 477 8.27 -27.07 -6.30
C LEU A 477 9.66 -26.50 -6.02
N LEU A 478 10.29 -26.84 -4.88
CA LEU A 478 11.64 -26.39 -4.57
C LEU A 478 12.64 -26.82 -5.65
N VAL A 479 12.60 -28.10 -6.05
CA VAL A 479 13.46 -28.62 -7.13
C VAL A 479 13.19 -27.90 -8.46
N LYS A 480 11.93 -27.63 -8.77
CA LYS A 480 11.54 -26.88 -9.97
C LYS A 480 12.08 -25.45 -9.93
N PHE A 481 11.94 -24.75 -8.81
CA PHE A 481 12.42 -23.37 -8.68
C PHE A 481 13.95 -23.29 -8.75
N LYS A 482 14.69 -24.20 -8.10
CA LYS A 482 16.16 -24.32 -8.26
C LYS A 482 16.57 -24.36 -9.73
N ARG A 483 15.96 -25.26 -10.51
CA ARG A 483 16.25 -25.40 -11.95
C ARG A 483 15.86 -24.16 -12.76
N LEU A 484 14.75 -23.52 -12.41
CA LEU A 484 14.28 -22.31 -13.12
C LEU A 484 15.20 -21.12 -12.84
N THR A 485 15.61 -20.92 -11.59
CA THR A 485 16.56 -19.87 -11.20
C THR A 485 17.91 -20.06 -11.92
N ASP A 486 18.50 -21.26 -11.87
CA ASP A 486 19.77 -21.55 -12.58
C ASP A 486 19.66 -21.27 -14.09
N ARG A 487 18.51 -21.60 -14.68
CA ARG A 487 18.24 -21.34 -16.10
C ARG A 487 18.06 -19.85 -16.36
N GLN A 488 17.34 -19.14 -15.50
CA GLN A 488 17.12 -17.70 -15.64
C GLN A 488 18.44 -16.93 -15.56
N GLU A 489 19.32 -17.24 -14.61
CA GLU A 489 20.64 -16.61 -14.52
C GLU A 489 21.46 -16.78 -15.80
N ARG A 490 21.46 -17.99 -16.39
CA ARG A 490 22.15 -18.26 -17.66
C ARG A 490 21.55 -17.46 -18.81
N ILE A 491 20.21 -17.37 -18.87
CA ILE A 491 19.51 -16.60 -19.90
C ILE A 491 19.79 -15.11 -19.73
N MET A 492 19.75 -14.58 -18.51
CA MET A 492 19.98 -13.16 -18.22
C MET A 492 21.35 -12.67 -18.70
N LYS A 493 22.39 -13.52 -18.60
CA LYS A 493 23.73 -13.22 -19.16
C LYS A 493 23.74 -13.01 -20.68
N SER A 494 22.75 -13.56 -21.40
CA SER A 494 22.65 -13.46 -22.85
C SER A 494 21.65 -12.42 -23.34
N LYS A 495 20.85 -11.84 -22.43
CA LYS A 495 19.82 -10.88 -22.79
C LYS A 495 20.39 -9.48 -22.99
N PRO A 496 19.79 -8.67 -23.88
CA PRO A 496 20.23 -7.31 -24.09
C PRO A 496 20.02 -6.49 -22.82
N VAL A 497 21.07 -5.77 -22.45
CA VAL A 497 21.01 -4.72 -21.44
C VAL A 497 20.48 -3.45 -22.10
N VAL A 498 19.45 -2.86 -21.52
CA VAL A 498 18.87 -1.60 -21.98
C VAL A 498 19.11 -0.53 -20.92
N GLN A 499 19.50 0.66 -21.38
CA GLN A 499 19.56 1.83 -20.50
C GLN A 499 18.13 2.27 -20.17
N THR A 500 17.86 2.40 -18.87
CA THR A 500 16.51 2.63 -18.36
C THR A 500 16.50 3.86 -17.49
N GLN A 501 15.63 4.81 -17.81
CA GLN A 501 15.49 6.02 -17.01
C GLN A 501 14.59 5.76 -15.81
N PHE A 502 15.05 6.16 -14.62
CA PHE A 502 14.25 6.11 -13.39
C PHE A 502 13.97 7.54 -12.88
N SER A 503 12.70 7.87 -12.68
CA SER A 503 12.29 9.20 -12.18
C SER A 503 12.88 9.50 -10.79
N TRP A 504 13.11 8.46 -9.99
CA TRP A 504 13.71 8.48 -8.65
C TRP A 504 15.12 9.06 -8.61
N ILE A 505 15.88 8.96 -9.70
CA ILE A 505 17.25 9.49 -9.84
C ILE A 505 17.32 10.55 -10.92
N PHE A 506 16.31 11.42 -10.98
CA PHE A 506 16.23 12.54 -11.93
C PHE A 506 16.26 12.10 -13.41
N ASN A 507 15.69 10.92 -13.72
CA ASN A 507 15.70 10.30 -15.05
C ASN A 507 17.10 9.96 -15.58
N ARG A 508 18.10 9.83 -14.69
CA ARG A 508 19.37 9.19 -15.06
C ARG A 508 19.13 7.73 -15.42
N GLU A 509 20.06 7.19 -16.21
CA GLU A 509 19.94 5.86 -16.80
C GLU A 509 20.70 4.81 -15.99
N VAL A 510 20.06 3.67 -15.77
CA VAL A 510 20.65 2.48 -15.16
C VAL A 510 20.53 1.31 -16.15
N PRO A 511 21.58 0.47 -16.29
CA PRO A 511 21.51 -0.74 -17.10
C PRO A 511 20.51 -1.74 -16.50
N VAL A 512 19.51 -2.13 -17.28
CA VAL A 512 18.51 -3.14 -16.90
C VAL A 512 18.54 -4.29 -17.89
N ILE A 513 18.64 -5.52 -17.39
CA ILE A 513 18.52 -6.71 -18.21
C ILE A 513 17.05 -6.89 -18.56
N ARG A 514 16.72 -6.89 -19.85
CA ARG A 514 15.32 -7.05 -20.29
C ARG A 514 14.77 -8.40 -19.83
N ALA A 515 13.70 -8.40 -19.03
CA ALA A 515 13.05 -9.63 -18.55
C ALA A 515 12.38 -10.43 -19.67
#